data_AF-A0A1F6ECI6-F1
#
_entry.id   AF-A0A1F6ECI6-F1
#
_cell.length_a   1.000
_cell.length_b   1.000
_cell.length_c   1.000
_cell.angle_alpha   90.00
_cell.angle_beta   90.00
_cell.angle_gamma   90.00
#
_symmetry.space_group_name_H-M   'P 1'
#
loop_
_entity.id
_entity.type
_entity.pdbx_description
1 polymer ?
#
loop_
_entity_poly.entity_id
_entity_poly.type
_entity_poly.pdbx_seq_one_letter_code
_entity_poly.pdbx_strand_id
1 'polypeptide(L)'
;MDPVAALQFGNLAADVVRSISALDHGNLQQYQDSLGRAYHGLALLRRSESRSAYEEGLLMIRGLLHAKSRGTLTQFKKNLNKIVPALV
;
A
#
# COMPACT_ATOMS: atom_id res chain seq x y z
N MET A 1 16.72 3.51 10.04
CA MET A 1 15.26 3.72 9.91
C MET A 1 14.68 3.50 11.29
N ASP A 2 13.80 4.40 11.77
CA ASP A 2 13.06 4.17 13.02
C ASP A 2 12.28 2.85 12.91
N PRO A 3 12.46 1.89 13.84
CA PRO A 3 11.77 0.59 13.81
C PRO A 3 10.25 0.72 13.73
N VAL A 4 9.68 1.76 14.35
CA VAL A 4 8.24 2.02 14.33
C VAL A 4 7.80 2.45 12.93
N ALA A 5 8.52 3.38 12.31
CA ALA A 5 8.25 3.79 10.93
C ALA A 5 8.43 2.63 9.93
N ALA A 6 9.42 1.76 10.13
CA ALA A 6 9.61 0.57 9.30
C ALA A 6 8.41 -0.39 9.38
N LEU A 7 7.91 -0.65 10.59
CA LEU A 7 6.74 -1.49 10.80
C LEU A 7 5.47 -0.88 10.18
N GLN A 8 5.25 0.43 10.37
CA GLN A 8 4.12 1.15 9.80
C GLN A 8 4.14 1.12 8.27
N PHE A 9 5.31 1.30 7.67
CA PHE A 9 5.51 1.21 6.23
C PHE A 9 5.24 -0.21 5.71
N GLY A 10 5.73 -1.25 6.40
CA GLY A 10 5.45 -2.64 6.07
C GLY A 10 3.95 -2.96 6.10
N ASN A 11 3.24 -2.49 7.13
CA ASN A 11 1.79 -2.67 7.24
C ASN A 11 1.03 -1.96 6.10
N LEU A 12 1.42 -0.73 5.76
CA LEU A 12 0.86 0.00 4.63
C LEU A 12 1.05 -0.78 3.33
N ALA A 13 2.27 -1.26 3.07
CA ALA A 13 2.57 -2.04 1.86
C ALA A 13 1.73 -3.32 1.79
N ALA A 14 1.57 -4.03 2.91
CA ALA A 14 0.72 -5.21 3.00
C ALA A 14 -0.75 -4.89 2.69
N ASP A 15 -1.28 -3.78 3.20
CA ASP A 15 -2.65 -3.36 2.93
C ASP A 15 -2.86 -2.89 1.48
N VAL A 16 -1.85 -2.32 0.83
CA VAL A 16 -1.87 -2.07 -0.62
C VAL A 16 -1.95 -3.39 -1.39
N VAL A 17 -1.15 -4.40 -1.03
CA VAL A 17 -1.21 -5.73 -1.66
C VAL A 17 -2.59 -6.39 -1.45
N ARG A 18 -3.15 -6.31 -0.23
CA ARG A 18 -4.51 -6.80 0.05
C ARG A 18 -5.56 -6.08 -0.78
N SER A 19 -5.41 -4.77 -0.98
CA SER A 19 -6.31 -3.97 -1.82
C SER A 19 -6.28 -4.45 -3.28
N ILE A 20 -5.10 -4.75 -3.82
CA ILE A 20 -4.98 -5.32 -5.19
C ILE A 20 -5.67 -6.67 -5.26
N SER A 21 -5.39 -7.58 -4.32
CA SER A 21 -6.00 -8.90 -4.29
C SER A 21 -7.52 -8.83 -4.12
N ALA A 22 -8.04 -7.91 -3.32
CA ALA A 22 -9.48 -7.72 -3.16
C ALA A 22 -10.14 -7.26 -4.47
N LEU A 23 -9.49 -6.36 -5.22
CA LEU A 23 -9.96 -5.95 -6.54
C LEU A 23 -9.93 -7.10 -7.56
N ASP A 24 -8.87 -7.92 -7.55
CA ASP A 24 -8.75 -9.11 -8.43
C ASP A 24 -9.92 -10.11 -8.21
N HIS A 25 -10.44 -10.21 -6.98
CA HIS A 25 -11.55 -11.10 -6.62
C HIS A 25 -12.92 -10.40 -6.61
N GLY A 26 -13.01 -9.13 -7.02
CA GLY A 26 -14.26 -8.36 -6.99
C GLY A 26 -14.79 -8.05 -5.58
N ASN A 27 -13.98 -8.25 -4.53
CA ASN A 27 -14.37 -7.98 -3.14
C ASN A 27 -14.18 -6.50 -2.79
N LEU A 28 -15.18 -5.68 -3.14
CA LEU A 28 -15.12 -4.23 -2.93
C LEU A 28 -15.06 -3.83 -1.45
N GLN A 29 -15.70 -4.59 -0.55
CA GLN A 29 -15.65 -4.31 0.88
C GLN A 29 -14.23 -4.46 1.41
N GLN A 30 -13.59 -5.59 1.13
CA GLN A 30 -12.21 -5.84 1.56
C GLN A 30 -11.22 -4.84 0.94
N TYR A 31 -11.48 -4.39 -0.29
CA TYR A 31 -10.71 -3.31 -0.92
C TYR A 31 -10.82 -2.01 -0.11
N GLN A 32 -12.03 -1.58 0.25
CA GLN A 32 -12.25 -0.36 1.03
C GLN A 32 -11.60 -0.46 2.42
N ASP A 33 -11.76 -1.59 3.11
CA ASP A 33 -11.18 -1.81 4.43
C ASP A 33 -9.65 -1.76 4.40
N SER A 34 -9.06 -2.42 3.41
CA SER A 34 -7.59 -2.46 3.26
C SER A 34 -7.04 -1.10 2.86
N LEU A 35 -7.70 -0.39 1.94
CA LEU A 35 -7.31 0.97 1.57
C LEU A 35 -7.42 1.93 2.77
N GLY A 36 -8.47 1.79 3.58
CA GLY A 36 -8.64 2.56 4.82
C GLY A 36 -7.48 2.36 5.81
N ARG A 37 -7.06 1.10 6.03
CA ARG A 37 -5.89 0.79 6.88
C ARG A 37 -4.58 1.32 6.28
N ALA A 38 -4.40 1.25 4.97
CA ALA A 38 -3.23 1.84 4.30
C ALA A 38 -3.14 3.36 4.53
N TYR A 39 -4.27 4.08 4.42
CA TYR A 39 -4.34 5.51 4.74
C TYR A 39 -4.08 5.80 6.22
N HIS A 40 -4.57 4.95 7.12
CA HIS A 40 -4.26 5.06 8.54
C HIS A 40 -2.76 4.91 8.81
N GLY A 41 -2.12 3.90 8.23
CA GLY A 41 -0.66 3.72 8.29
C GLY A 41 0.10 4.93 7.74
N LEU A 42 -0.37 5.51 6.63
CA LEU A 42 0.22 6.72 6.05
C LEU A 42 0.12 7.92 7.01
N ALA A 43 -1.00 8.07 7.72
CA ALA A 43 -1.18 9.13 8.71
C ALA A 43 -0.23 8.96 9.91
N LEU A 44 0.07 7.73 10.31
CA LEU A 44 1.07 7.45 11.35
C LEU A 44 2.49 7.77 10.86
N LEU A 45 2.84 7.38 9.63
CA LEU A 45 4.13 7.71 9.03
C LEU A 45 4.34 9.21 8.90
N ARG A 46 3.29 9.97 8.56
CA ARG A 46 3.35 11.43 8.51
C ARG A 46 3.69 12.07 9.86
N ARG A 47 3.30 11.42 10.96
CA ARG A 47 3.57 11.86 12.33
C ARG A 47 4.94 11.37 12.82
N SER A 48 5.50 10.33 12.19
CA SER A 48 6.87 9.91 12.43
C SER A 48 7.86 10.91 11.82
N GLU A 49 9.07 11.01 12.37
CA GLU A 49 10.14 11.82 11.77
C GLU A 49 10.70 11.21 10.46
N SER A 50 10.14 10.09 9.99
CA SER A 50 10.55 9.41 8.77
C SER A 50 9.82 9.95 7.53
N ARG A 51 10.28 11.11 7.06
CA ARG A 51 9.74 11.76 5.84
C ARG A 51 9.77 10.86 4.61
N SER A 52 10.84 10.10 4.40
CA SER A 52 10.98 9.19 3.26
C SER A 52 9.93 8.07 3.28
N ALA A 53 9.66 7.47 4.44
CA ALA A 53 8.65 6.42 4.56
C ALA A 53 7.25 6.95 4.25
N TYR A 54 6.93 8.16 4.69
CA TYR A 54 5.67 8.82 4.34
C TYR A 54 5.55 9.08 2.83
N GLU A 55 6.59 9.63 2.19
CA GLU A 55 6.58 9.94 0.76
C GLU A 55 6.43 8.67 -0.10
N GLU A 56 7.19 7.62 0.21
CA GLU A 56 7.08 6.32 -0.47
C GLU A 56 5.71 5.65 -0.25
N GLY A 57 5.17 5.72 0.97
CA GLY A 57 3.84 5.18 1.28
C GLY A 57 2.73 5.90 0.51
N LEU A 58 2.85 7.23 0.37
CA LEU A 58 1.92 8.04 -0.42
C LEU A 58 1.98 7.66 -1.90
N LEU A 59 3.19 7.44 -2.44
CA LEU A 59 3.38 6.99 -3.82
C LEU A 59 2.78 5.61 -4.07
N MET A 60 2.91 4.66 -3.14
CA MET A 60 2.26 3.34 -3.27
C MET A 60 0.74 3.44 -3.35
N ILE A 61 0.11 4.23 -2.47
CA ILE A 61 -1.35 4.40 -2.48
C ILE A 61 -1.80 5.09 -3.78
N ARG A 62 -1.09 6.13 -4.23
CA ARG A 62 -1.38 6.80 -5.50
C ARG A 62 -1.23 5.84 -6.69
N GLY A 63 -0.19 5.00 -6.68
CA GLY A 63 0.04 3.97 -7.69
C GLY A 63 -1.12 2.98 -7.78
N LEU A 64 -1.64 2.51 -6.63
CA LEU A 64 -2.82 1.65 -6.57
C LEU A 64 -4.05 2.32 -7.17
N LEU A 65 -4.36 3.57 -6.78
CA LEU A 65 -5.53 4.29 -7.29
C LEU A 65 -5.42 4.56 -8.79
N HIS A 66 -4.22 4.95 -9.26
CA HIS A 66 -3.95 5.14 -10.67
C HIS A 66 -4.15 3.83 -11.45
N ALA A 67 -3.58 2.73 -10.97
CA ALA A 67 -3.69 1.41 -11.59
C ALA A 67 -5.15 0.92 -11.66
N LYS A 68 -5.92 1.12 -10.59
CA LYS A 68 -7.37 0.84 -10.59
C LYS A 68 -8.11 1.65 -11.65
N SER A 69 -7.83 2.95 -11.76
CA SER A 69 -8.51 3.83 -12.73
C SER A 69 -8.18 3.51 -14.19
N ARG A 70 -6.99 2.97 -14.46
CA ARG A 70 -6.49 2.65 -15.81
C ARG A 70 -6.64 1.18 -16.20
N GLY A 71 -7.14 0.32 -15.31
CA GLY A 71 -7.20 -1.12 -15.55
C GLY A 71 -5.82 -1.80 -15.61
N THR A 72 -4.80 -1.24 -14.96
CA THR A 72 -3.41 -1.74 -14.99
C THR A 72 -2.97 -2.42 -13.69
N LEU A 73 -3.93 -2.89 -12.88
CA LEU A 73 -3.68 -3.55 -11.58
C LEU A 73 -2.69 -4.71 -11.68
N THR A 74 -2.81 -5.57 -12.69
CA THR A 74 -1.88 -6.70 -12.90
C THR A 74 -0.44 -6.24 -13.07
N GLN A 75 -0.20 -5.17 -13.83
CA GLN A 75 1.14 -4.63 -14.04
C GLN A 75 1.65 -3.95 -12.76
N PHE A 76 0.79 -3.23 -12.06
CA PHE A 76 1.12 -2.62 -10.78
C PHE A 76 1.53 -3.66 -9.74
N LYS A 77 0.77 -4.76 -9.61
CA LYS A 77 1.08 -5.90 -8.73
C LYS A 77 2.45 -6.50 -9.03
N LYS A 78 2.75 -6.75 -10.31
CA LYS A 78 4.06 -7.26 -10.75
C LYS A 78 5.20 -6.33 -10.36
N ASN A 79 5.02 -5.02 -10.52
CA ASN A 79 6.04 -4.03 -10.16
C ASN A 79 6.21 -3.91 -8.64
N LEU A 80 5.10 -3.92 -7.90
CA LEU A 80 5.12 -3.85 -6.44
C LEU A 80 5.85 -5.05 -5.83
N ASN A 81 5.58 -6.27 -6.32
CA ASN A 81 6.23 -7.50 -5.84
C ASN A 81 7.76 -7.54 -6.08
N LYS A 82 8.30 -6.70 -6.98
CA LYS A 82 9.76 -6.58 -7.17
C LYS A 82 10.42 -5.74 -6.08
N ILE A 83 9.66 -4.84 -5.45
CA ILE A 83 10.15 -3.83 -4.50
C ILE A 83 9.81 -4.28 -3.08
N VAL A 84 8.60 -4.80 -2.90
CA VAL A 84 8.11 -5.40 -1.68
C VAL A 84 8.05 -6.90 -1.96
N PRO A 85 9.11 -7.67 -1.67
CA PRO A 85 9.03 -9.12 -1.78
C PRO A 85 7.81 -9.59 -0.99
N ALA A 86 7.10 -10.58 -1.53
CA ALA A 86 5.95 -11.15 -0.84
C ALA A 86 6.37 -11.41 0.61
N LEU A 87 5.63 -10.85 1.56
CA LEU A 87 5.71 -11.27 2.95
C LEU A 87 5.19 -12.71 2.94
N VAL A 88 6.09 -13.65 2.65
CA VAL A 88 5.89 -15.10 2.79
C VAL A 88 6.13 -15.46 4.24
#